data_AF-X1J0V0-F1
#
_entry.id   AF-X1J0V0-F1
#
_cell.length_a   1.000
_cell.length_b   1.000
_cell.length_c   1.000
_cell.angle_alpha   90.00
_cell.angle_beta   90.00
_cell.angle_gamma   90.00
#
_symmetry.space_group_name_H-M   'P 1'
#
loop_
_entity.id
_entity.type
_entity.pdbx_description
1 polymer ?
#
loop_
_entity_poly.entity_id
_entity_poly.type
_entity_poly.pdbx_seq_one_letter_code
_entity_poly.pdbx_strand_id
1 'polypeptide(L)'
;SALALNSVVFKFYGKTAHAAGDPHNGRSALDAVELMNIGVNFLREHMISDARIHYIITNGGKAPNVVPEFAEVWYYVRLHLLILLQRKEFLVKKLLNFMRN
;
A
#
# COMPACT_ATOMS: atom_id res chain seq x y z
N SER A 1 21.38 13.70 13.30
CA SER A 1 20.63 13.08 12.19
C SER A 1 19.15 13.27 12.46
N ALA A 2 18.43 13.98 11.59
CA ALA A 2 16.97 14.06 11.66
C ALA A 2 16.39 13.19 10.54
N LEU A 3 15.45 12.31 10.88
CA LEU A 3 14.72 11.48 9.92
C LEU A 3 13.42 12.17 9.58
N ALA A 4 13.16 12.37 8.28
CA ALA A 4 11.85 12.83 7.83
C ALA A 4 10.95 11.62 7.59
N LEU A 5 9.72 11.71 8.08
CA LEU A 5 8.70 10.68 7.98
C LEU A 5 7.52 11.22 7.18
N ASN A 6 7.24 10.61 6.03
CA ASN A 6 6.00 10.82 5.30
C ASN A 6 5.09 9.62 5.56
N SER A 7 3.83 9.90 5.90
CA SER A 7 2.82 8.86 6.14
C SER A 7 1.67 9.00 5.15
N VAL A 8 1.19 7.88 4.62
CA VAL A 8 0.07 7.86 3.67
C VAL A 8 -0.83 6.68 3.98
N VAL A 9 -2.14 6.92 4.04
CA VAL A 9 -3.17 5.87 4.17
C VAL A 9 -3.82 5.68 2.81
N PHE A 10 -3.87 4.44 2.34
CA PHE A 10 -4.58 4.05 1.13
C PHE A 10 -5.82 3.26 1.50
N LYS A 11 -6.95 3.68 0.95
CA LYS A 11 -8.27 3.08 1.14
C LYS A 11 -8.74 2.49 -0.18
N PHE A 12 -9.11 1.23 -0.15
CA PHE A 12 -9.65 0.51 -1.30
C PHE A 12 -11.11 0.18 -1.06
N TYR A 13 -11.91 0.33 -2.12
CA TYR A 13 -13.34 0.05 -2.11
C TYR A 13 -13.66 -0.95 -3.21
N GLY A 14 -14.47 -1.93 -2.86
CA GLY A 14 -14.81 -3.08 -3.67
C GLY A 14 -16.30 -3.37 -3.61
N LYS A 15 -16.65 -4.64 -3.75
CA LYS A 15 -18.03 -5.13 -3.70
C LYS A 15 -18.05 -6.45 -2.95
N THR A 16 -18.91 -6.55 -1.95
CA THR A 16 -19.04 -7.79 -1.16
C THR A 16 -19.72 -8.90 -1.95
N ALA A 17 -19.36 -10.14 -1.63
CA ALA A 17 -20.00 -11.36 -2.09
C ALA A 17 -19.69 -12.51 -1.11
N HIS A 18 -20.48 -13.59 -1.16
CA HIS A 18 -20.18 -14.79 -0.39
C HIS A 18 -18.95 -15.49 -0.98
N ALA A 19 -17.85 -15.57 -0.23
CA ALA A 19 -16.55 -15.98 -0.77
C ALA A 19 -16.54 -17.40 -1.34
N ALA A 20 -17.36 -18.31 -0.79
CA ALA A 20 -17.46 -19.68 -1.27
C ALA A 20 -18.60 -19.91 -2.28
N GLY A 21 -19.63 -19.06 -2.25
CA GLY A 21 -20.90 -19.31 -2.94
C GLY A 21 -21.06 -18.53 -4.23
N ASP A 22 -20.47 -17.34 -4.27
CA ASP A 22 -20.61 -16.43 -5.40
C ASP A 22 -19.38 -15.49 -5.55
N PRO A 23 -18.14 -16.02 -5.51
CA PRO A 23 -16.94 -15.16 -5.45
C PRO A 23 -16.79 -14.24 -6.66
N HIS A 24 -17.23 -14.67 -7.84
CA HIS A 24 -17.07 -13.94 -9.11
C HIS A 24 -17.92 -12.65 -9.20
N ASN A 25 -18.95 -12.52 -8.36
CA ASN A 25 -19.74 -11.29 -8.24
C ASN A 25 -19.15 -10.29 -7.24
N GLY A 26 -18.12 -10.69 -6.50
CA GLY A 26 -17.35 -9.85 -5.59
C GLY A 26 -16.25 -9.07 -6.29
N ARG A 27 -15.79 -8.00 -5.64
CA ARG A 27 -14.56 -7.27 -5.99
C ARG A 27 -13.81 -7.02 -4.70
N SER A 28 -12.75 -7.79 -4.45
CA SER A 28 -12.03 -7.77 -3.18
C SER A 28 -11.19 -6.50 -3.04
N ALA A 29 -11.52 -5.67 -2.04
CA ALA A 29 -10.68 -4.56 -1.63
C ALA A 29 -9.39 -5.04 -0.95
N LEU A 30 -9.43 -6.19 -0.26
CA LEU A 30 -8.25 -6.79 0.37
C LEU A 30 -7.23 -7.22 -0.69
N ASP A 31 -7.68 -7.81 -1.80
CA ASP A 31 -6.77 -8.22 -2.89
C ASP A 31 -6.03 -7.00 -3.44
N ALA A 32 -6.69 -5.85 -3.54
CA ALA A 32 -6.04 -4.60 -3.97
C ALA A 32 -4.97 -4.12 -2.97
N VAL A 33 -5.21 -4.27 -1.66
CA VAL A 33 -4.20 -4.01 -0.63
C VAL A 33 -3.02 -4.98 -0.74
N GLU A 34 -3.27 -6.27 -0.94
CA GLU A 34 -2.22 -7.28 -1.09
C GLU A 34 -1.37 -7.03 -2.34
N LEU A 35 -2.01 -6.73 -3.48
CA LEU A 35 -1.31 -6.35 -4.70
C LEU A 35 -0.44 -5.11 -4.51
N MET A 36 -0.95 -4.11 -3.79
CA MET A 36 -0.18 -2.92 -3.43
C MET A 36 1.05 -3.29 -2.59
N ASN A 37 0.88 -4.13 -1.57
CA ASN A 37 1.96 -4.55 -0.68
C ASN A 37 3.04 -5.34 -1.44
N ILE A 38 2.64 -6.25 -2.32
CA ILE A 38 3.54 -7.00 -3.20
C ILE A 38 4.33 -6.03 -4.08
N GLY A 39 3.65 -5.08 -4.73
CA GLY A 39 4.30 -4.09 -5.57
C GLY A 39 5.33 -3.25 -4.80
N VAL A 40 5.01 -2.86 -3.57
CA VAL A 40 5.97 -2.17 -2.70
C VAL A 40 7.14 -3.07 -2.31
N ASN A 41 6.92 -4.36 -2.10
CA ASN A 41 8.02 -5.30 -1.81
C ASN A 41 9.01 -5.36 -2.98
N PHE A 42 8.53 -5.41 -4.22
CA PHE A 42 9.40 -5.34 -5.41
C PHE A 42 10.07 -3.98 -5.57
N LEU A 43 9.36 -2.89 -5.26
CA LEU A 43 9.94 -1.54 -5.32
C LEU A 43 11.18 -1.38 -4.44
N ARG A 44 11.31 -2.15 -3.34
CA ARG A 44 12.44 -2.06 -2.41
C ARG A 44 13.80 -2.34 -3.08
N GLU A 45 13.85 -3.18 -4.10
CA GLU A 45 15.08 -3.43 -4.87
C GLU A 45 15.55 -2.19 -5.65
N HIS A 46 14.63 -1.26 -5.91
CA HIS A 46 14.87 -0.03 -6.67
C HIS A 46 14.83 1.23 -5.80
N MET A 47 14.91 1.07 -4.48
CA MET A 47 15.02 2.15 -3.50
C MET A 47 16.48 2.42 -3.16
N ILE A 48 16.78 3.68 -2.82
CA ILE A 48 18.10 4.05 -2.31
C ILE A 48 18.34 3.45 -0.92
N SER A 49 19.60 3.18 -0.58
CA SER A 49 19.99 2.51 0.68
C SER A 49 19.57 3.27 1.94
N ASP A 50 19.33 4.58 1.86
CA ASP A 50 18.90 5.42 2.99
C ASP A 50 17.37 5.57 3.12
N ALA A 51 16.62 4.90 2.24
CA ALA A 51 15.16 4.93 2.24
C ALA A 51 14.59 3.64 2.82
N ARG A 52 13.64 3.76 3.74
CA ARG A 52 12.87 2.62 4.26
C ARG A 52 11.38 2.87 4.08
N ILE A 53 10.67 1.85 3.63
CA ILE A 53 9.22 1.84 3.53
C ILE A 53 8.68 0.71 4.41
N HIS A 54 7.67 1.03 5.21
CA HIS A 54 6.98 0.10 6.10
C HIS A 54 5.49 0.26 5.91
N TYR A 55 4.73 -0.81 6.15
CA TYR A 55 3.28 -0.75 6.10
C TYR A 55 2.64 -1.67 7.14
N ILE A 56 1.40 -1.36 7.48
CA ILE A 56 0.48 -2.26 8.16
C ILE A 56 -0.88 -2.24 7.45
N ILE A 57 -1.54 -3.38 7.38
CA ILE A 57 -2.95 -3.45 6.96
C ILE A 57 -3.77 -3.06 8.20
N THR A 58 -4.42 -1.90 8.16
CA THR A 58 -5.24 -1.39 9.27
C THR A 58 -6.68 -1.91 9.20
N ASN A 59 -7.12 -2.35 8.02
CA ASN A 59 -8.38 -3.05 7.83
C ASN A 59 -8.26 -4.07 6.69
N GLY A 60 -8.51 -5.35 6.97
CA GLY A 60 -8.44 -6.43 5.98
C GLY A 60 -9.79 -7.11 5.71
N GLY A 61 -10.91 -6.46 6.03
CA GLY A 61 -12.23 -7.09 6.02
C GLY A 61 -12.67 -7.61 7.39
N LYS A 62 -13.92 -8.05 7.48
CA LYS A 62 -14.59 -8.38 8.75
C LYS A 62 -14.74 -9.88 9.03
N ALA A 63 -14.72 -10.71 7.98
CA ALA A 63 -14.92 -12.15 8.10
C ALA A 63 -14.26 -12.89 6.92
N PRO A 64 -13.70 -14.09 7.14
CA PRO A 64 -12.96 -14.83 6.10
C PRO A 64 -13.86 -15.43 5.02
N ASN A 65 -15.16 -15.58 5.27
CA ASN A 65 -16.13 -16.12 4.32
C ASN A 65 -16.83 -15.03 3.47
N VAL A 66 -16.39 -13.78 3.58
CA VAL A 66 -16.98 -12.63 2.90
C VAL A 66 -15.89 -11.91 2.09
N VAL A 67 -16.15 -11.68 0.80
CA VAL A 67 -15.26 -10.86 -0.02
C VAL A 67 -15.24 -9.43 0.54
N PRO A 68 -14.08 -8.88 0.96
CA PRO A 68 -14.03 -7.56 1.59
C PRO A 68 -14.40 -6.43 0.61
N GLU A 69 -15.42 -5.65 0.95
CA GLU A 69 -15.78 -4.44 0.19
C GLU A 69 -14.93 -3.21 0.56
N PHE A 70 -14.22 -3.27 1.67
CA PHE A 70 -13.32 -2.22 2.15
C PHE A 70 -12.06 -2.84 2.74
N ALA A 71 -10.92 -2.25 2.40
CA ALA A 71 -9.65 -2.56 3.01
C ALA A 71 -8.79 -1.30 3.07
N GLU A 72 -7.90 -1.23 4.06
CA GLU A 72 -7.07 -0.08 4.33
C GLU A 72 -5.65 -0.52 4.69
N VAL A 73 -4.69 0.19 4.14
CA VAL A 73 -3.27 0.01 4.43
C VAL A 73 -2.62 1.35 4.71
N TRP A 74 -1.79 1.36 5.76
CA TRP A 74 -1.07 2.54 6.18
C TRP A 74 0.42 2.37 5.95
N TYR A 75 1.01 3.32 5.23
CA TYR A 75 2.41 3.36 4.87
C TYR A 75 3.18 4.45 5.61
N TYR A 76 4.42 4.12 5.95
CA TYR A 76 5.45 5.05 6.39
C TYR A 76 6.67 4.96 5.50
N VAL A 77 7.12 6.11 5.00
CA VAL A 77 8.40 6.26 4.30
C VAL A 77 9.34 7.10 5.16
N ARG A 78 10.49 6.51 5.52
CA ARG A 78 11.55 7.17 6.28
C ARG A 78 12.75 7.41 5.38
N LEU A 79 13.24 8.65 5.38
CA LEU A 79 14.46 9.07 4.68
C LEU A 79 15.30 9.96 5.58
N HIS A 80 16.60 10.00 5.30
CA HIS A 80 17.47 11.03 5.85
C HIS A 80 17.02 12.42 5.35
N LEU A 81 16.87 13.39 6.27
CA LEU A 81 16.28 14.71 5.98
C LEU A 81 16.98 15.45 4.81
N LEU A 82 18.31 15.36 4.71
CA LEU A 82 19.10 15.94 3.63
C LEU A 82 18.70 15.42 2.24
N ILE A 83 18.40 14.13 2.13
CA ILE A 83 18.00 13.48 0.87
C ILE A 83 16.53 13.78 0.57
N LEU A 84 15.70 13.90 1.61
CA LEU A 84 14.28 14.19 1.46
C LEU A 84 14.05 15.56 0.82
N LEU A 85 14.80 16.60 1.24
CA LEU A 85 14.69 17.94 0.67
C LEU A 85 15.01 17.98 -0.84
N GLN A 86 15.88 17.09 -1.32
CA GLN A 86 16.27 17.02 -2.73
C GLN A 86 15.36 16.09 -3.57
N ARG A 87 14.69 15.10 -2.97
CA ARG A 87 14.00 14.02 -3.71
C ARG A 87 12.60 13.65 -3.20
N LYS A 88 11.97 14.48 -2.36
CA LYS A 88 10.64 14.21 -1.75
C LYS A 88 9.59 13.76 -2.76
N GLU A 89 9.47 14.47 -3.88
CA GLU A 89 8.47 14.14 -4.90
C GLU A 89 8.78 12.87 -5.67
N PHE A 90 10.07 12.56 -5.85
CA PHE A 90 10.50 11.44 -6.68
C PHE A 90 10.03 10.10 -6.12
N LEU A 91 10.13 9.89 -4.80
CA LEU A 91 9.76 8.61 -4.18
C LEU A 91 8.25 8.40 -4.12
N VAL A 92 7.49 9.45 -3.76
CA VAL A 92 6.02 9.37 -3.74
C VAL A 92 5.47 9.18 -5.15
N LYS A 93 5.98 9.93 -6.14
CA LYS A 93 5.61 9.74 -7.55
C LYS A 93 6.04 8.39 -8.09
N LYS A 94 7.22 7.88 -7.73
CA LYS A 94 7.68 6.54 -8.14
C LYS A 94 6.76 5.45 -7.59
N LEU A 95 6.32 5.57 -6.34
CA LEU A 95 5.36 4.64 -5.74
C LEU A 95 4.00 4.71 -6.45
N LEU A 96 3.47 5.92 -6.68
CA LEU A 96 2.20 6.11 -7.39
C LEU A 96 2.26 5.66 -8.87
N ASN A 97 3.40 5.85 -9.54
CA ASN A 97 3.59 5.45 -10.93
C ASN A 97 3.78 3.94 -11.06
N PHE A 98 4.51 3.31 -10.13
CA PHE A 98 4.65 1.86 -10.09
C PHE A 98 3.29 1.18 -9.88
N MET A 99 2.39 1.82 -9.13
CA MET A 99 1.03 1.34 -8.90
C MET A 99 0.06 1.57 -10.06
N ARG A 100 0.45 2.32 -11.10
CA ARG A 100 -0.41 2.70 -12.23
C ARG A 100 -0.12 1.95 -13.54
N ASN A 101 1.04 1.31 -13.64
CA ASN A 101 1.47 0.53 -14.81
C ASN A 101 1.36 -0.97 -14.51
#